data_AF-A0A183PHE5-F1
#
_entry.id   AF-A0A183PHE5-F1
#
_cell.length_a   1.000
_cell.length_b   1.000
_cell.length_c   1.000
_cell.angle_alpha   90.00
_cell.angle_beta   90.00
_cell.angle_gamma   90.00
#
_symmetry.space_group_name_H-M   'P 1'
#
loop_
_entity.id
_entity.type
_entity.pdbx_description
1 polymer ?
#
loop_
_entity_poly.entity_id
_entity_poly.type
_entity_poly.pdbx_seq_one_letter_code
_entity_poly.pdbx_strand_id
1 'polypeptide(L)'
;MGLLTIGSPLDWPETKKVALFIREQGIKQFLSLYHKLNSRMKHTLKWGDEIEYTLVRIDPSTHAAQLYLGASELLKLMNEKKSDISDEITWQPEYAEYMIEGVPRIPFGRLLDAFNTVECNMKKRRLDLVANLPEDCIALTISAFPRLGCDDFCYPVAKPTPDSGASRSLFFPDAAITQGHPRFK
;
A
#
# COMPACT_ATOMS: atom_id res chain seq x y z
N MET A 1 4.93 -3.66 -3.38
CA MET A 1 3.73 -4.28 -4.06
C MET A 1 3.75 -4.30 -5.62
N GLY A 2 3.16 -5.33 -6.26
CA GLY A 2 3.14 -5.52 -7.74
C GLY A 2 2.17 -4.62 -8.52
N LEU A 3 2.29 -4.59 -9.86
CA LEU A 3 1.51 -3.71 -10.76
C LEU A 3 -0.02 -3.91 -10.57
N LEU A 4 -0.70 -2.89 -10.05
CA LEU A 4 -2.15 -2.86 -9.92
C LEU A 4 -2.77 -2.28 -11.20
N THR A 5 -3.18 -3.16 -12.11
CA THR A 5 -3.99 -2.79 -13.28
C THR A 5 -5.47 -3.01 -13.00
N ILE A 6 -6.30 -2.03 -13.35
CA ILE A 6 -7.75 -2.13 -13.17
C ILE A 6 -8.30 -3.18 -14.15
N GLY A 7 -9.03 -4.14 -13.60
CA GLY A 7 -9.79 -5.15 -14.33
C GLY A 7 -11.03 -5.56 -13.53
N SER A 8 -11.84 -6.47 -14.08
CA SER A 8 -13.03 -6.99 -13.40
C SER A 8 -12.65 -8.19 -12.52
N PRO A 9 -12.72 -8.10 -11.18
CA PRO A 9 -12.48 -9.24 -10.31
C PRO A 9 -13.60 -10.28 -10.47
N LEU A 10 -13.25 -11.55 -10.36
CA LEU A 10 -14.21 -12.64 -10.22
C LEU A 10 -14.55 -12.84 -8.75
N ASP A 11 -15.81 -13.12 -8.44
CA ASP A 11 -16.17 -13.53 -7.09
C ASP A 11 -15.60 -14.92 -6.75
N TRP A 12 -15.75 -15.34 -5.49
CA TRP A 12 -15.24 -16.65 -5.07
C TRP A 12 -15.87 -17.83 -5.83
N PRO A 13 -17.21 -17.94 -5.95
CA PRO A 13 -17.84 -18.97 -6.77
C PRO A 13 -17.34 -19.04 -8.22
N GLU A 14 -17.13 -17.90 -8.87
CA GLU A 14 -16.60 -17.80 -10.24
C GLU A 14 -15.13 -18.20 -10.30
N THR A 15 -14.29 -17.66 -9.40
CA THR A 15 -12.86 -17.97 -9.29
C THR A 15 -12.65 -19.47 -9.06
N LYS A 16 -13.48 -20.09 -8.22
CA LYS A 16 -13.42 -21.52 -7.92
C LYS A 16 -13.60 -22.38 -9.18
N LYS A 17 -14.45 -21.97 -10.13
CA LYS A 17 -14.67 -22.70 -11.39
C LYS A 17 -13.41 -22.73 -12.28
N VAL A 18 -12.60 -21.67 -12.20
CA VAL A 18 -11.39 -21.51 -13.04
C VAL A 18 -10.08 -21.76 -12.28
N ALA A 19 -10.13 -22.11 -10.99
CA ALA A 19 -8.95 -22.24 -10.13
C ALA A 19 -7.91 -23.25 -10.67
N LEU A 20 -8.37 -24.37 -11.23
CA LEU A 20 -7.48 -25.37 -11.85
C LEU A 20 -6.78 -24.82 -13.08
N PHE A 21 -7.51 -24.10 -13.93
CA PHE A 21 -6.95 -23.42 -15.09
C PHE A 21 -5.90 -22.39 -14.68
N ILE A 22 -6.19 -21.53 -13.69
CA ILE A 22 -5.24 -20.53 -13.17
C ILE A 22 -3.96 -21.21 -12.68
N ARG A 23 -4.07 -22.30 -11.92
CA ARG A 23 -2.93 -23.06 -11.42
C ARG A 23 -2.09 -23.63 -12.57
N GLU A 24 -2.73 -24.25 -13.56
CA GLU A 24 -2.04 -24.84 -14.71
C GLU A 24 -1.29 -23.79 -15.53
N GLN A 25 -1.95 -22.66 -15.82
CA GLN A 25 -1.31 -21.56 -16.54
C GLN A 25 -0.18 -20.93 -15.74
N GLY A 26 -0.34 -20.78 -14.41
CA GLY A 26 0.72 -20.29 -13.52
C GLY A 26 1.95 -21.18 -13.54
N ILE A 27 1.78 -22.51 -13.52
CA ILE A 27 2.89 -23.47 -13.63
C ILE A 27 3.56 -23.35 -15.00
N LYS A 28 2.81 -23.26 -16.10
CA LYS A 28 3.36 -23.07 -17.45
C LYS A 28 4.18 -21.78 -17.56
N GLN A 29 3.66 -20.68 -17.01
CA GLN A 29 4.35 -19.39 -16.96
C GLN A 29 5.64 -19.49 -16.13
N PHE A 30 5.58 -20.13 -14.96
CA PHE A 30 6.75 -20.37 -14.12
C PHE A 30 7.83 -21.18 -14.85
N LEU A 31 7.47 -22.30 -15.47
CA LEU A 31 8.42 -23.14 -16.21
C LEU A 31 9.02 -22.38 -17.39
N SER A 32 8.20 -21.64 -18.14
CA SER A 32 8.67 -20.79 -19.25
C SER A 32 9.69 -19.75 -18.77
N LEU A 33 9.39 -19.04 -17.68
CA LEU A 33 10.32 -18.08 -17.07
C LEU A 33 11.60 -18.76 -16.57
N TYR A 34 11.48 -19.92 -15.92
CA TYR A 34 12.62 -20.69 -15.43
C TYR A 34 13.53 -21.10 -16.58
N HIS A 35 13.01 -21.74 -17.63
CA HIS A 35 13.81 -22.15 -18.78
C HIS A 35 14.45 -20.96 -19.51
N LYS A 36 13.77 -19.81 -19.55
CA LYS A 36 14.29 -18.59 -20.18
C LYS A 36 15.39 -17.92 -19.36
N LEU A 37 15.34 -18.00 -18.03
CA LEU A 37 16.13 -17.15 -17.14
C LEU A 37 17.06 -17.91 -16.18
N ASN A 38 17.01 -19.24 -16.11
CA ASN A 38 17.78 -20.03 -15.13
C ASN A 38 19.30 -19.89 -15.27
N SER A 39 19.81 -19.62 -16.47
CA SER A 39 21.23 -19.42 -16.75
C SER A 39 21.63 -17.94 -16.69
N ARG A 40 20.70 -17.04 -16.37
CA ARG A 40 20.95 -15.60 -16.32
C ARG A 40 21.81 -15.26 -15.10
N MET A 41 23.08 -14.94 -15.36
CA MET A 41 23.92 -14.29 -14.37
C MET A 41 23.65 -12.78 -14.36
N LYS A 42 23.37 -12.21 -13.19
CA LYS A 42 23.34 -10.75 -13.01
C LYS A 42 24.69 -10.31 -12.46
N HIS A 43 25.34 -9.38 -13.14
CA HIS A 43 26.63 -8.82 -12.71
C HIS A 43 26.53 -7.82 -11.55
N THR A 44 25.32 -7.46 -11.13
CA THR A 44 25.07 -6.45 -10.09
C THR A 44 23.99 -6.91 -9.12
N LEU A 45 24.25 -6.72 -7.83
CA LEU A 45 23.23 -6.84 -6.78
C LEU A 45 22.30 -5.64 -6.87
N LYS A 46 21.01 -5.89 -7.08
CA LYS A 46 19.95 -4.90 -6.97
C LYS A 46 19.14 -5.21 -5.74
N TRP A 47 18.88 -4.19 -4.93
CA TRP A 47 18.15 -4.32 -3.67
C TRP A 47 17.45 -2.99 -3.36
N GLY A 48 16.49 -3.04 -2.44
CA GLY A 48 15.65 -1.91 -2.03
C GLY A 48 14.86 -2.29 -0.80
N ASP A 49 14.23 -1.31 -0.17
CA ASP A 49 13.31 -1.50 0.94
C ASP A 49 11.87 -1.15 0.53
N GLU A 50 10.89 -1.71 1.23
CA GLU A 50 9.48 -1.32 1.14
C GLU A 50 9.03 -0.90 2.54
N ILE A 51 8.42 0.28 2.67
CA ILE A 51 7.97 0.83 3.96
C ILE A 51 6.51 1.22 3.87
N GLU A 52 5.72 0.68 4.78
CA GLU A 52 4.31 0.98 4.95
C GLU A 52 4.12 2.09 5.99
N TYR A 53 3.27 3.05 5.66
CA TYR A 53 2.89 4.18 6.50
C TYR A 53 1.42 4.04 6.88
N THR A 54 1.13 4.17 8.16
CA THR A 54 -0.21 4.35 8.71
C THR A 54 -0.52 5.84 8.83
N LEU A 55 -1.58 6.30 8.18
CA LEU A 55 -2.05 7.67 8.24
C LEU A 55 -2.94 7.85 9.46
N VAL A 56 -2.60 8.82 10.32
CA VAL A 56 -3.32 9.09 11.57
C VAL A 56 -3.69 10.56 11.62
N ARG A 57 -4.95 10.86 11.87
CA ARG A 57 -5.43 12.19 12.25
C ARG A 57 -5.39 12.33 13.77
N ILE A 58 -4.87 13.46 14.24
CA ILE A 58 -5.03 13.89 15.63
C ILE A 58 -6.16 14.92 15.66
N ASP A 59 -7.30 14.57 16.23
CA ASP A 59 -8.43 15.49 16.29
C ASP A 59 -8.07 16.74 17.12
N PRO A 60 -8.17 17.96 16.57
CA PRO A 60 -7.70 19.17 17.25
C PRO A 60 -8.57 19.55 18.46
N SER A 61 -9.80 19.02 18.56
CA SER A 61 -10.73 19.34 19.64
C SER A 61 -10.68 18.33 20.78
N THR A 62 -10.58 17.04 20.46
CA THR A 62 -10.63 15.94 21.43
C THR A 62 -9.25 15.33 21.71
N HIS A 63 -8.24 15.68 20.91
CA HIS A 63 -6.91 15.05 20.88
C HIS A 63 -6.95 13.52 20.66
N ALA A 64 -8.07 13.01 20.12
CA ALA A 64 -8.19 11.61 19.77
C ALA A 64 -7.33 11.29 18.54
N ALA A 65 -6.52 10.24 18.62
CA ALA A 65 -5.83 9.68 17.47
C ALA A 65 -6.79 8.74 16.71
N GLN A 66 -6.97 9.00 15.42
CA GLN A 66 -7.87 8.25 14.53
C GLN A 66 -7.14 7.89 13.24
N LEU A 67 -7.43 6.73 12.66
CA LEU A 67 -6.92 6.36 11.34
C LEU A 67 -7.54 7.24 10.26
N TYR A 68 -6.70 7.89 9.45
CA TYR A 68 -7.15 8.77 8.38
C TYR A 68 -7.45 7.98 7.11
N LEU A 69 -8.73 7.86 6.77
CA LEU A 69 -9.25 7.13 5.61
C LEU A 69 -9.19 8.01 4.34
N GLY A 70 -7.98 8.34 3.89
CA GLY A 70 -7.77 9.20 2.72
C GLY A 70 -6.61 8.77 1.82
N ALA A 71 -6.10 7.55 1.97
CA ALA A 71 -4.93 7.07 1.23
C ALA A 71 -5.16 7.11 -0.29
N SER A 72 -6.34 6.72 -0.78
CA SER A 72 -6.64 6.66 -2.21
C SER A 72 -6.66 8.06 -2.85
N GLU A 73 -7.28 9.03 -2.17
CA GLU A 73 -7.31 10.43 -2.61
C GLU A 73 -5.92 11.06 -2.57
N LEU A 74 -5.16 10.79 -1.51
CA LEU A 74 -3.79 11.27 -1.35
C LEU A 74 -2.87 10.73 -2.43
N LEU A 75 -2.93 9.43 -2.73
CA LEU A 75 -2.15 8.81 -3.80
C LEU A 75 -2.50 9.40 -5.17
N LYS A 76 -3.77 9.68 -5.43
CA LYS A 76 -4.19 10.35 -6.66
C LYS A 76 -3.59 11.76 -6.75
N LEU A 77 -3.69 12.55 -5.68
CA LEU A 77 -3.13 13.90 -5.60
C LEU A 77 -1.61 13.90 -5.85
N MET A 78 -0.88 12.98 -5.21
CA MET A 78 0.57 12.88 -5.34
C MET A 78 1.00 12.47 -6.76
N ASN A 79 0.24 11.57 -7.40
CA ASN A 79 0.48 11.18 -8.79
C ASN A 79 0.24 12.34 -9.78
N GLU A 80 -0.73 13.22 -9.51
CA GLU A 80 -1.05 14.37 -10.35
C GLU A 80 -0.03 15.50 -10.21
N LYS A 81 0.49 15.75 -9.00
CA LYS A 81 1.39 16.87 -8.69
C LYS A 81 2.79 16.79 -9.30
N LYS A 82 3.24 15.62 -9.78
CA LYS A 82 4.58 15.35 -10.37
C LYS A 82 5.68 16.32 -9.89
N SER A 83 6.18 16.08 -8.68
CA SER A 83 7.31 16.80 -8.11
C SER A 83 8.65 16.27 -8.65
N ASP A 84 9.73 17.03 -8.51
CA ASP A 84 11.10 16.56 -8.81
C ASP A 84 11.48 15.29 -8.01
N ILE A 85 10.86 15.09 -6.84
CA ILE A 85 11.06 13.92 -5.97
C ILE A 85 10.35 12.67 -6.54
N SER A 86 9.38 12.83 -7.44
CA SER A 86 8.63 11.73 -8.06
C SER A 86 9.52 10.79 -8.89
N ASP A 87 10.72 11.24 -9.26
CA ASP A 87 11.71 10.43 -9.96
C ASP A 87 12.59 9.57 -9.02
N GLU A 88 12.52 9.78 -7.71
CA GLU A 88 13.25 8.98 -6.70
C GLU A 88 12.35 8.00 -5.94
N ILE A 89 11.04 8.28 -5.86
CA ILE A 89 10.10 7.58 -4.98
C ILE A 89 8.97 6.97 -5.80
N THR A 90 8.47 5.82 -5.36
CA THR A 90 7.24 5.24 -5.90
C THR A 90 6.30 4.97 -4.73
N TRP A 91 5.10 5.54 -4.83
CA TRP A 91 4.02 5.36 -3.86
C TRP A 91 3.00 4.35 -4.40
N GLN A 92 2.55 3.44 -3.55
CA GLN A 92 1.60 2.38 -3.89
C GLN A 92 0.48 2.34 -2.85
N PRO A 93 -0.75 1.95 -3.25
CA PRO A 93 -1.82 1.68 -2.31
C PRO A 93 -1.56 0.36 -1.58
N GLU A 94 -2.04 0.30 -0.35
CA GLU A 94 -2.06 -0.90 0.48
C GLU A 94 -3.49 -1.37 0.75
N TYR A 95 -3.66 -2.48 1.48
CA TYR A 95 -4.98 -3.03 1.79
C TYR A 95 -5.94 -2.01 2.42
N ALA A 96 -5.45 -1.16 3.31
CA ALA A 96 -6.30 -0.26 4.09
C ALA A 96 -6.32 1.18 3.52
N GLU A 97 -7.45 1.85 3.67
CA GLU A 97 -7.63 3.25 3.22
C GLU A 97 -6.85 4.27 4.07
N TYR A 98 -6.22 3.80 5.15
CA TYR A 98 -5.29 4.56 5.98
C TYR A 98 -3.83 4.12 5.79
N MET A 99 -3.52 3.33 4.77
CA MET A 99 -2.16 2.83 4.51
C MET A 99 -1.64 3.27 3.14
N ILE A 100 -0.35 3.62 3.11
CA ILE A 100 0.41 3.90 1.89
C ILE A 100 1.76 3.20 1.98
N GLU A 101 2.19 2.52 0.92
CA GLU A 101 3.52 1.93 0.79
C GLU A 101 4.42 2.88 -0.04
N GLY A 102 5.62 3.14 0.46
CA GLY A 102 6.64 3.91 -0.24
C GLY A 102 7.90 3.08 -0.49
N VAL A 103 8.36 3.06 -1.73
CA VAL A 103 9.58 2.34 -2.16
C VAL A 103 10.52 3.28 -2.92
N PRO A 104 11.85 3.03 -2.94
CA PRO A 104 12.74 3.73 -3.84
C PRO A 104 12.43 3.32 -5.29
N ARG A 105 12.26 4.29 -6.19
CA ARG A 105 11.98 4.03 -7.62
C ARG A 105 13.14 3.32 -8.31
N ILE A 106 14.36 3.63 -7.89
CA ILE A 106 15.59 3.02 -8.40
C ILE A 106 16.19 2.17 -7.28
N PRO A 107 16.53 0.89 -7.54
CA PRO A 107 17.23 0.05 -6.56
C PRO A 107 18.51 0.72 -6.06
N PHE A 108 18.84 0.53 -4.78
CA PHE A 108 20.04 1.08 -4.19
C PHE A 108 21.32 0.60 -4.90
N GLY A 109 22.37 1.40 -4.71
CA GLY A 109 23.68 1.14 -5.29
C GLY A 109 24.30 -0.21 -4.88
N ARG A 110 25.26 -0.64 -5.69
CA ARG A 110 25.94 -1.94 -5.55
C ARG A 110 27.10 -1.96 -4.54
N LEU A 111 27.57 -0.79 -4.12
CA LEU A 111 28.70 -0.64 -3.19
C LEU A 111 28.18 -0.58 -1.76
N LEU A 112 29.02 -0.93 -0.79
CA LEU A 112 28.67 -0.83 0.63
C LEU A 112 28.28 0.61 1.04
N ASP A 113 28.85 1.62 0.39
CA ASP A 113 28.49 3.02 0.64
C ASP A 113 27.00 3.32 0.37
N ALA A 114 26.33 2.52 -0.46
CA ALA A 114 24.90 2.67 -0.72
C ALA A 114 24.05 2.45 0.54
N PHE A 115 24.51 1.69 1.53
CA PHE A 115 23.80 1.52 2.82
C PHE A 115 23.62 2.86 3.54
N ASN A 116 24.56 3.80 3.37
CA ASN A 116 24.47 5.14 3.96
C ASN A 116 23.39 6.02 3.30
N THR A 117 22.81 5.59 2.19
CA THR A 117 21.77 6.35 1.46
C THR A 117 20.34 5.95 1.83
N VAL A 118 20.16 4.79 2.48
CA VAL A 118 18.84 4.20 2.78
C VAL A 118 18.02 5.13 3.68
N GLU A 119 18.59 5.55 4.81
CA GLU A 119 17.89 6.43 5.76
C GLU A 119 17.54 7.79 5.13
N CYS A 120 18.42 8.34 4.30
CA CYS A 120 18.17 9.58 3.59
C CYS A 120 16.96 9.43 2.64
N ASN A 121 16.89 8.32 1.89
CA ASN A 121 15.75 8.02 1.04
C ASN A 121 14.45 7.82 1.85
N MET A 122 14.50 7.15 3.00
CA MET A 122 13.35 7.01 3.91
C MET A 122 12.88 8.37 4.45
N LYS A 123 13.80 9.26 4.81
CA LYS A 123 13.49 10.63 5.26
C LYS A 123 12.82 11.43 4.15
N LYS A 124 13.33 11.37 2.92
CA LYS A 124 12.71 12.01 1.75
C LYS A 124 11.27 11.53 1.55
N ARG A 125 11.03 10.21 1.60
CA ARG A 125 9.69 9.62 1.57
C ARG A 125 8.76 10.19 2.64
N ARG A 126 9.21 10.21 3.89
CA ARG A 126 8.39 10.75 4.98
C ARG A 126 8.09 12.24 4.79
N LEU A 127 9.07 13.04 4.37
CA LEU A 127 8.87 14.48 4.14
C LEU A 127 7.91 14.75 2.98
N ASP A 128 8.04 14.03 1.87
CA ASP A 128 7.14 14.12 0.72
C ASP A 128 5.70 13.75 1.09
N LEU A 129 5.52 12.66 1.86
CA LEU A 129 4.21 12.24 2.36
C LEU A 129 3.60 13.29 3.29
N VAL A 130 4.36 13.77 4.28
CA VAL A 130 3.90 14.79 5.25
C VAL A 130 3.54 16.10 4.56
N ALA A 131 4.28 16.52 3.54
CA ALA A 131 3.98 17.74 2.77
C ALA A 131 2.67 17.67 1.99
N ASN A 132 2.13 16.47 1.74
CA ASN A 132 0.86 16.27 1.06
C ASN A 132 -0.28 15.88 2.01
N LEU A 133 0.00 15.63 3.29
CA LEU A 133 -1.02 15.32 4.29
C LEU A 133 -1.82 16.56 4.71
N PRO A 134 -3.08 16.39 5.13
CA PRO A 134 -3.81 17.45 5.84
C PRO A 134 -3.08 17.89 7.12
N GLU A 135 -3.33 19.12 7.56
CA GLU A 135 -2.64 19.75 8.71
C GLU A 135 -2.73 18.94 10.02
N ASP A 136 -3.88 18.32 10.29
CA ASP A 136 -4.12 17.51 11.49
C ASP A 136 -3.66 16.04 11.34
N CYS A 137 -3.01 15.69 10.22
CA CYS A 137 -2.63 14.32 9.91
C CYS A 137 -1.13 14.09 9.97
N ILE A 138 -0.74 12.91 10.46
CA ILE A 138 0.63 12.45 10.56
C ILE A 138 0.78 11.08 9.92
N ALA A 139 1.96 10.81 9.36
CA ALA A 139 2.33 9.49 8.86
C ALA A 139 3.18 8.77 9.91
N LEU A 140 2.74 7.60 10.37
CA LEU A 140 3.46 6.75 11.32
C LEU A 140 3.90 5.46 10.64
N THR A 141 5.02 4.89 11.07
CA THR A 141 5.48 3.55 10.66
C THR A 141 5.29 2.60 11.83
N ILE A 142 4.03 2.27 12.10
CA ILE A 142 3.62 1.37 13.18
C ILE A 142 3.08 0.07 12.59
N SER A 143 3.35 -1.05 13.26
CA SER A 143 2.89 -2.36 12.79
C SER A 143 1.41 -2.61 13.06
N ALA A 144 0.85 -2.00 14.10
CA ALA A 144 -0.55 -2.14 14.48
C ALA A 144 -1.07 -0.85 15.11
N PHE A 145 -2.25 -0.41 14.69
CA PHE A 145 -2.94 0.70 15.33
C PHE A 145 -3.65 0.21 16.61
N PRO A 146 -3.31 0.72 17.80
CA PRO A 146 -3.77 0.12 19.06
C PRO A 146 -5.29 0.08 19.27
N ARG A 147 -6.03 1.02 18.65
CA ARG A 147 -7.49 1.13 18.77
C ARG A 147 -8.25 0.63 17.54
N LEU A 148 -7.61 -0.19 16.69
CA LEU A 148 -8.25 -0.67 15.48
C LEU A 148 -9.55 -1.43 15.82
N GLY A 149 -10.66 -1.01 15.23
CA GLY A 149 -11.98 -1.60 15.47
C GLY A 149 -12.67 -1.18 16.78
N CYS A 150 -12.10 -0.27 17.55
CA CYS A 150 -12.81 0.40 18.65
C CYS A 150 -13.76 1.48 18.13
N ASP A 151 -14.68 1.96 18.97
CA ASP A 151 -15.51 3.12 18.60
C ASP A 151 -14.65 4.33 18.23
N ASP A 152 -15.09 5.04 17.18
CA ASP A 152 -14.46 6.25 16.62
C ASP A 152 -12.98 6.13 16.24
N PHE A 153 -12.51 4.92 15.92
CA PHE A 153 -11.09 4.68 15.61
C PHE A 153 -10.60 5.28 14.28
N CYS A 154 -11.49 5.75 13.40
CA CYS A 154 -11.16 6.24 12.07
C CYS A 154 -11.86 7.56 11.74
N TYR A 155 -11.28 8.29 10.78
CA TYR A 155 -11.78 9.55 10.25
C TYR A 155 -11.67 9.58 8.71
N PRO A 156 -12.73 9.94 7.97
CA PRO A 156 -14.08 10.22 8.46
C PRO A 156 -14.68 9.02 9.20
N VAL A 157 -15.61 9.29 10.12
CA VAL A 157 -16.23 8.23 10.93
C VAL A 157 -16.97 7.26 10.02
N ALA A 158 -16.66 5.97 10.14
CA ALA A 158 -17.29 4.91 9.37
C ALA A 158 -17.84 3.81 10.29
N LYS A 159 -18.98 3.24 9.89
CA LYS A 159 -19.67 2.20 10.67
C LYS A 159 -19.48 0.83 10.03
N PRO A 160 -19.25 -0.23 10.83
CA PRO A 160 -19.18 -1.60 10.33
C PRO A 160 -20.52 -2.06 9.80
N THR A 161 -20.48 -2.96 8.81
CA THR A 161 -21.65 -3.59 8.20
C THR A 161 -21.53 -5.11 8.41
N PRO A 162 -22.02 -5.69 9.51
CA PRO A 162 -21.88 -7.13 9.73
C PRO A 162 -22.77 -7.97 8.81
N ASP A 163 -23.92 -7.43 8.41
CA ASP A 163 -24.90 -8.15 7.58
C ASP A 163 -24.66 -7.98 6.07
N SER A 164 -23.73 -7.12 5.67
CA SER A 164 -23.46 -6.76 4.27
C SER A 164 -22.01 -6.35 4.05
N GLY A 165 -21.61 -6.04 2.82
CA GLY A 165 -20.25 -5.62 2.52
C GLY A 165 -19.23 -6.77 2.41
N ALA A 166 -17.99 -6.39 2.11
CA ALA A 166 -16.85 -7.25 1.85
C ALA A 166 -16.33 -7.91 3.13
N SER A 167 -16.11 -7.13 4.19
CA SER A 167 -15.53 -7.64 5.43
C SER A 167 -16.55 -8.39 6.31
N ARG A 168 -17.82 -7.98 6.27
CA ARG A 168 -18.88 -8.42 7.20
C ARG A 168 -18.47 -8.37 8.67
N SER A 169 -17.56 -7.44 8.99
CA SER A 169 -16.97 -7.35 10.32
C SER A 169 -17.92 -6.66 11.28
N LEU A 170 -17.84 -7.05 12.56
CA LEU A 170 -18.50 -6.34 13.67
C LEU A 170 -17.77 -5.04 14.04
N PHE A 171 -16.50 -4.90 13.66
CA PHE A 171 -15.60 -3.86 14.19
C PHE A 171 -14.92 -3.04 13.10
N PHE A 172 -14.76 -3.60 11.90
CA PHE A 172 -13.99 -2.98 10.81
C PHE A 172 -14.92 -2.58 9.66
N PRO A 173 -15.10 -1.29 9.36
CA PRO A 173 -15.93 -0.82 8.27
C PRO A 173 -15.26 -1.06 6.91
N ASP A 174 -16.04 -1.38 5.89
CA ASP A 174 -15.55 -1.50 4.51
C ASP A 174 -14.95 -0.19 3.96
N ALA A 175 -15.30 0.96 4.53
CA ALA A 175 -14.67 2.25 4.22
C ALA A 175 -13.19 2.29 4.63
N ALA A 176 -12.76 1.45 5.58
CA ALA A 176 -11.37 1.34 6.00
C ALA A 176 -10.56 0.36 5.12
N ILE A 177 -11.21 -0.44 4.27
CA ILE A 177 -10.56 -1.13 3.14
C ILE A 177 -10.23 -0.09 2.08
N THR A 178 -9.14 -0.23 1.34
CA THR A 178 -8.82 0.72 0.27
C THR A 178 -9.95 0.86 -0.75
N GLN A 179 -10.27 2.10 -1.09
CA GLN A 179 -11.29 2.48 -2.06
C GLN A 179 -10.72 2.61 -3.48
N GLY A 180 -9.39 2.68 -3.61
CA GLY A 180 -8.70 2.95 -4.86
C GLY A 180 -8.54 1.74 -5.79
N HIS A 181 -8.77 0.51 -5.32
CA HIS A 181 -8.56 -0.67 -6.16
C HIS A 181 -9.49 -1.86 -5.82
N PRO A 182 -10.18 -2.46 -6.81
CA PRO A 182 -11.18 -3.51 -6.56
C PRO A 182 -10.61 -4.84 -6.03
N ARG A 183 -9.29 -5.06 -6.16
CA ARG A 183 -8.60 -6.26 -5.64
C ARG A 183 -8.84 -6.53 -4.15
N PHE A 184 -9.06 -5.48 -3.36
CA PHE A 184 -9.05 -5.56 -1.91
C PHE A 184 -10.44 -5.74 -1.29
N LYS A 185 -11.49 -5.77 -2.13
CA LYS A 185 -12.89 -5.92 -1.74
C LYS A 185 -13.45 -7.27 -2.16
#